data_AF-A0A1X1NN34-F1
#
_entry.id   AF-A0A1X1NN34-F1
#
_cell.length_a   1.000
_cell.length_b   1.000
_cell.length_c   1.000
_cell.angle_alpha   90.00
_cell.angle_beta   90.00
_cell.angle_gamma   90.00
#
_symmetry.space_group_name_H-M   'P 1'
#
loop_
_entity.id
_entity.type
_entity.pdbx_description
1 polymer ?
#
loop_
_entity_poly.entity_id
_entity_poly.type
_entity_poly.pdbx_seq_one_letter_code
_entity_poly.pdbx_strand_id
1 'polypeptide(L)'
;MTGRCGCGCGCGCLTVDLTVDRAAVPPAPTQGNPAADAWYTVPDDAGVMVFTKDGYLALLEIHSASGEPITTWPEPHLLKR
;
A
#
# COMPACT_ATOMS: atom_id res chain seq x y z
N MET A 1 -5.99 10.27 -9.32
CA MET A 1 -4.93 9.56 -8.60
C MET A 1 -4.11 8.81 -9.63
N THR A 2 -2.82 9.11 -9.74
CA THR A 2 -1.89 8.38 -10.63
C THR A 2 -0.92 7.59 -9.76
N GLY A 3 -0.60 6.37 -10.19
CA GLY A 3 0.30 5.44 -9.49
C GLY A 3 1.59 5.18 -10.27
N ARG A 4 2.75 5.15 -9.62
CA ARG A 4 4.02 4.66 -10.21
C ARG A 4 4.51 3.43 -9.45
N CYS A 5 4.80 2.34 -10.14
CA CYS A 5 5.34 1.13 -9.52
C CYS A 5 6.87 1.26 -9.27
N GLY A 6 7.32 0.91 -8.07
CA GLY A 6 8.73 0.86 -7.65
C GLY A 6 8.91 -0.08 -6.46
N CYS A 7 10.15 -0.31 -6.03
CA CYS A 7 10.47 -1.11 -4.83
C CYS A 7 10.65 -0.14 -3.65
N GLY A 8 9.65 0.00 -2.77
CA GLY A 8 9.67 0.90 -1.62
C GLY A 8 10.49 0.34 -0.44
N CYS A 9 10.33 -0.96 -0.15
CA CYS A 9 11.23 -1.69 0.73
C CYS A 9 12.48 -2.18 -0.02
N GLY A 10 13.62 -2.28 0.67
CA GLY A 10 14.80 -3.00 0.16
C GLY A 10 14.55 -4.49 -0.10
N CYS A 11 13.38 -5.00 0.30
CA CYS A 11 12.94 -6.37 0.09
C CYS A 11 12.44 -6.65 -1.34
N GLY A 12 12.16 -5.62 -2.14
CA GLY A 12 11.73 -5.81 -3.54
C GLY A 12 10.26 -6.13 -3.74
N CYS A 13 9.42 -6.00 -2.70
CA CYS A 13 7.97 -6.12 -2.86
C CYS A 13 7.41 -4.97 -3.72
N LEU A 14 6.26 -5.24 -4.33
CA LEU A 14 5.55 -4.29 -5.16
C LEU A 14 5.07 -3.09 -4.34
N THR A 15 5.48 -1.91 -4.77
CA THR A 15 5.05 -0.65 -4.19
C THR A 15 4.55 0.28 -5.28
N VAL A 16 3.50 1.05 -4.98
CA VAL A 16 2.96 2.09 -5.84
C VAL A 16 2.98 3.43 -5.12
N ASP A 17 3.69 4.40 -5.69
CA ASP A 17 3.63 5.80 -5.27
C ASP A 17 2.27 6.38 -5.66
N LEU A 18 1.57 6.99 -4.71
CA LEU A 18 0.26 7.58 -4.90
C LEU A 18 0.35 9.10 -4.93
N THR A 19 -0.27 9.72 -5.93
CA THR A 19 -0.43 11.18 -6.00
C THR A 19 -1.90 11.57 -5.91
N VAL A 20 -2.22 12.34 -4.87
CA VAL A 20 -3.53 12.97 -4.66
C VAL A 20 -3.49 14.40 -5.22
N ASP A 21 -4.54 14.79 -5.93
CA ASP A 21 -4.74 16.18 -6.32
C ASP A 21 -5.12 17.01 -5.08
N ARG A 22 -4.14 17.71 -4.52
CA ARG A 22 -4.29 18.51 -3.30
C ARG A 22 -5.11 19.78 -3.50
N ALA A 23 -5.39 20.18 -4.73
CA ALA A 23 -6.28 21.32 -4.99
C ALA A 23 -7.76 20.92 -4.88
N ALA A 24 -8.08 19.63 -5.08
CA ALA A 24 -9.44 19.11 -5.07
C ALA A 24 -9.94 18.68 -3.67
N VAL A 25 -9.03 18.33 -2.75
CA VAL A 25 -9.38 17.80 -1.42
C VAL A 25 -8.45 18.33 -0.33
N PRO A 26 -8.96 18.70 0.86
CA PRO A 26 -8.13 19.06 2.00
C PRO A 26 -7.38 17.84 2.56
N PRO A 27 -6.32 18.04 3.38
CA PRO A 27 -5.62 16.93 4.03
C PRO A 27 -6.53 16.27 5.05
N ALA A 28 -6.41 14.94 5.18
CA ALA A 28 -7.03 14.20 6.27
C ALA A 28 -6.39 14.59 7.61
N PRO A 29 -7.12 14.46 8.74
CA PRO A 29 -6.53 14.57 10.06
C PRO A 29 -5.33 13.65 10.21
N THR A 30 -4.35 14.06 11.01
CA THR A 30 -3.16 13.25 11.29
C THR A 30 -3.58 11.91 11.85
N GLN A 31 -3.18 10.84 11.16
CA GLN A 31 -3.33 9.46 11.59
C GLN A 31 -1.96 8.78 11.61
N GLY A 32 -1.85 7.68 12.36
CA GLY A 32 -0.67 6.82 12.32
C GLY A 32 -0.48 6.18 10.95
N ASN A 33 0.73 5.67 10.71
CA ASN A 33 1.02 4.82 9.56
C ASN A 33 1.20 3.36 10.04
N PRO A 34 0.68 2.36 9.30
CA PRO A 34 -0.16 2.49 8.11
C PRO A 34 -1.52 3.14 8.41
N ALA A 35 -2.08 3.83 7.42
CA ALA A 35 -3.42 4.41 7.50
C ALA A 35 -4.51 3.34 7.36
N ALA A 36 -4.21 2.27 6.62
CA ALA A 36 -5.04 1.07 6.52
C ALA A 36 -4.17 -0.11 6.10
N ASP A 37 -4.58 -1.30 6.52
CA ASP A 37 -3.96 -2.57 6.18
C ASP A 37 -5.03 -3.64 5.94
N ALA A 38 -4.66 -4.67 5.17
CA ALA A 38 -5.45 -5.86 4.95
C ALA A 38 -4.53 -7.05 4.66
N TRP A 39 -4.91 -8.24 5.10
CA TRP A 39 -4.17 -9.49 4.90
C TRP A 39 -4.87 -10.44 3.94
N TYR A 40 -4.09 -11.30 3.30
CA TYR A 40 -4.56 -12.44 2.53
C TYR A 40 -3.61 -13.63 2.73
N THR A 41 -4.13 -14.84 2.55
CA THR A 41 -3.35 -16.08 2.74
C THR A 41 -3.32 -16.95 1.48
N VAL A 42 -3.89 -16.46 0.38
CA VAL A 42 -3.93 -17.12 -0.93
C VAL A 42 -3.76 -16.02 -2.00
N PRO A 43 -2.86 -16.16 -2.98
CA PRO A 43 -1.92 -17.27 -3.16
C PRO A 43 -0.76 -17.30 -2.15
N ASP A 44 -0.45 -16.17 -1.53
CA ASP A 44 0.65 -15.98 -0.59
C ASP A 44 0.15 -15.60 0.80
N ASP A 45 1.00 -15.78 1.82
CA ASP A 45 0.80 -15.19 3.14
C ASP A 45 1.42 -13.79 3.16
N ALA A 46 0.58 -12.78 2.95
CA ALA A 46 1.01 -11.41 2.68
C ALA A 46 -0.09 -10.40 3.03
N GLY A 47 0.27 -9.14 3.06
CA GLY A 47 -0.66 -8.05 3.33
C GLY A 47 -0.41 -6.83 2.45
N VAL A 48 -1.43 -5.99 2.35
CA VAL A 48 -1.41 -4.72 1.63
C VAL A 48 -1.58 -3.62 2.65
N MET A 49 -0.72 -2.61 2.60
CA MET A 49 -0.73 -1.45 3.48
C MET A 49 -0.79 -0.16 2.67
N VAL A 50 -1.50 0.82 3.22
CA VAL A 50 -1.59 2.18 2.67
C VAL A 50 -0.96 3.15 3.65
N PHE A 51 -0.11 4.04 3.15
CA PHE A 51 0.56 5.06 3.94
C PHE A 51 0.12 6.47 3.55
N THR A 52 0.17 7.35 4.54
CA THR A 52 -0.07 8.78 4.36
C THR A 52 1.18 9.61 4.60
N LYS A 53 1.25 10.74 3.89
CA LYS A 53 2.24 11.81 4.07
C LYS A 53 1.52 13.15 3.98
N ASP A 54 1.73 14.01 4.97
CA ASP A 54 1.09 15.34 5.07
C ASP A 54 -0.45 15.28 5.02
N GLY A 55 -1.06 14.20 5.55
CA GLY A 55 -2.51 14.01 5.51
C GLY A 55 -3.07 13.51 4.17
N TYR A 56 -2.20 13.13 3.21
CA TYR A 56 -2.61 12.58 1.91
C TYR A 56 -2.09 11.17 1.72
N LEU A 57 -2.84 10.35 0.98
CA LEU A 57 -2.36 9.04 0.53
C LEU A 57 -1.09 9.22 -0.32
N ALA A 58 -0.05 8.46 0.02
CA ALA A 58 1.28 8.63 -0.57
C ALA A 58 1.88 7.32 -1.09
N LEU A 59 1.53 6.19 -0.49
CA LEU A 59 2.12 4.90 -0.85
C LEU A 59 1.11 3.77 -0.65
N LEU A 60 1.10 2.82 -1.57
CA LEU A 60 0.46 1.51 -1.43
C LEU A 60 1.55 0.45 -1.57
N GLU A 61 1.67 -0.43 -0.59
CA GLU A 61 2.73 -1.45 -0.57
C GLU A 61 2.16 -2.82 -0.23
N ILE A 62 2.69 -3.86 -0.88
CA ILE A 62 2.51 -5.24 -0.44
C ILE A 62 3.69 -5.62 0.43
N HIS A 63 3.43 -6.29 1.55
CA HIS A 63 4.47 -6.92 2.36
C HIS A 63 4.26 -8.43 2.40
N SER A 64 5.37 -9.17 2.41
CA SER A 64 5.41 -10.62 2.52
C SER A 64 5.61 -11.06 3.96
N ALA A 65 4.86 -12.07 4.43
CA ALA A 65 5.13 -12.71 5.71
C ALA A 65 6.28 -13.74 5.61
N SER A 66 6.54 -14.28 4.42
CA SER A 66 7.58 -15.30 4.18
C SER A 66 8.97 -14.72 3.89
N GLY A 67 9.06 -13.41 3.64
CA GLY A 67 10.30 -12.71 3.27
C GLY A 67 10.62 -12.73 1.78
N GLU A 68 9.93 -13.56 0.98
CA GLU A 68 10.03 -13.54 -0.48
C GLU A 68 9.24 -12.36 -1.07
N PRO A 69 9.79 -11.65 -2.08
CA PRO A 69 9.13 -10.47 -2.63
C PRO A 69 7.83 -10.81 -3.37
N ILE A 70 6.75 -10.14 -2.99
CA ILE A 70 5.50 -10.20 -3.76
C ILE A 70 5.54 -9.15 -4.85
N THR A 71 5.50 -9.59 -6.11
CA THR A 71 5.65 -8.72 -7.30
C THR A 71 4.36 -8.51 -8.08
N THR A 72 3.25 -9.09 -7.62
CA THR A 72 1.93 -9.01 -8.25
C THR A 72 0.87 -8.59 -7.24
N TRP A 73 -0.06 -7.72 -7.66
CA TRP A 73 -1.21 -7.37 -6.82
C TRP A 73 -2.15 -8.57 -6.65
N PRO A 74 -2.66 -8.83 -5.44
CA PRO A 74 -3.73 -9.79 -5.25
C PRO A 74 -5.02 -9.24 -5.87
N GLU A 75 -5.92 -10.14 -6.24
CA GLU A 75 -7.28 -9.75 -6.58
C GLU A 75 -7.95 -9.10 -5.35
N PRO A 76 -8.62 -7.94 -5.48
CA PRO A 76 -9.13 -7.19 -4.33
C PRO A 76 -10.06 -7.98 -3.41
N HIS A 77 -10.79 -8.96 -3.94
CA HIS A 77 -11.73 -9.80 -3.18
C HIS A 77 -11.05 -10.80 -2.22
N LEU A 78 -9.73 -10.98 -2.34
CA LEU A 78 -8.95 -11.86 -1.47
C LEU A 78 -8.53 -11.16 -0.17
N LEU A 79 -8.53 -9.82 -0.15
CA LEU A 79 -8.12 -9.02 0.99
C LEU A 79 -9.15 -9.10 2.13
N LYS A 80 -8.65 -9.37 3.33
CA LYS A 80 -9.42 -9.42 4.58
C LYS A 80 -8.88 -8.37 5.54
N ARG A 81 -9.77 -7.67 6.21
CA ARG A 81 -9.45 -6.65 7.21
C ARG A 81 -9.47 -7.24 8.61
#